data_AF-A0A6A1VMN0-F1
#
_entry.id   AF-A0A6A1VMN0-F1
#
_cell.length_a   1.000
_cell.length_b   1.000
_cell.length_c   1.000
_cell.angle_alpha   90.00
_cell.angle_beta   90.00
_cell.angle_gamma   90.00
#
_symmetry.space_group_name_H-M   'P 1'
#
loop_
_entity.id
_entity.type
_entity.pdbx_description
1 polymer ?
#
loop_
_entity_poly.entity_id
_entity_poly.type
_entity_poly.pdbx_seq_one_letter_code
_entity_poly.pdbx_strand_id
1 'polypeptide(L)'
;MNPANASSSNPNGSNRRDDDSDDDLRERLMIANFFILDGRRRRHRRRLRMWPVGLSGADYIQQVLNNPNPTNCRWQFRVGPSVFQLLADTLLEEGRYQPTSGVTVEEALGMFMKVIGFGTTQRDLADRFCRSLQTVWSCVHKILDAVLNVGHIIIRPRHTIGVVHPHISGNPKYDPWFRGHLRKLEM
;
A
#
# COMPACT_ATOMS: atom_id res chain seq x y z
N MET A 1 33.05 -104.61 -8.59
CA MET A 1 33.13 -103.23 -9.11
C MET A 1 31.71 -102.64 -9.10
N ASN A 2 31.50 -101.59 -8.28
CA ASN A 2 30.31 -100.72 -8.05
C ASN A 2 28.96 -101.37 -7.65
N PRO A 3 28.07 -100.71 -6.85
CA PRO A 3 27.57 -99.33 -7.08
C PRO A 3 27.04 -98.46 -5.88
N ALA A 4 26.64 -97.22 -6.23
CA ALA A 4 25.48 -96.40 -5.77
C ALA A 4 25.49 -95.51 -4.48
N ASN A 5 25.38 -94.19 -4.75
CA ASN A 5 24.40 -93.19 -4.28
C ASN A 5 24.56 -92.45 -2.92
N ALA A 6 24.63 -91.11 -2.96
CA ALA A 6 23.71 -90.19 -2.26
C ALA A 6 24.06 -88.70 -2.49
N SER A 7 23.04 -87.96 -2.94
CA SER A 7 22.78 -86.51 -2.94
C SER A 7 23.54 -85.57 -1.99
N SER A 8 23.89 -84.38 -2.51
CA SER A 8 23.66 -83.11 -1.81
C SER A 8 23.80 -81.91 -2.77
N SER A 9 22.66 -81.26 -3.00
CA SER A 9 22.48 -79.92 -3.57
C SER A 9 23.35 -78.84 -2.91
N ASN A 10 23.87 -77.86 -3.66
CA ASN A 10 23.31 -76.49 -3.66
C ASN A 10 24.03 -75.57 -4.68
N PRO A 11 23.30 -74.73 -5.45
CA PRO A 11 23.86 -73.68 -6.30
C PRO A 11 23.91 -72.35 -5.54
N ASN A 12 25.03 -71.63 -5.59
CA ASN A 12 25.05 -70.24 -5.15
C ASN A 12 25.36 -69.34 -6.35
N GLY A 13 24.31 -69.06 -7.12
CA GLY A 13 24.20 -67.83 -7.90
C GLY A 13 23.93 -66.69 -6.91
N SER A 14 24.89 -65.80 -6.73
CA SER A 14 24.71 -64.58 -5.96
C SER A 14 23.85 -63.60 -6.77
N ASN A 15 22.55 -63.58 -6.45
CA ASN A 15 21.63 -62.51 -6.83
C ASN A 15 22.16 -61.17 -6.31
N ARG A 16 22.47 -60.26 -7.24
CA ARG A 16 22.57 -58.82 -6.96
C ARG A 16 21.17 -58.36 -6.56
N ARG A 17 21.02 -57.86 -5.34
CA ARG A 17 19.77 -57.26 -4.85
C ARG A 17 19.78 -55.79 -5.25
N ASP A 18 18.73 -55.38 -5.94
CA ASP A 18 18.40 -53.99 -6.22
C ASP A 18 18.04 -53.30 -4.90
N ASP A 19 18.79 -52.26 -4.52
CA ASP A 19 18.66 -51.51 -3.26
C ASP A 19 18.35 -50.02 -3.53
N ASP A 20 17.57 -49.74 -4.58
CA ASP A 20 17.19 -48.38 -5.03
C ASP A 20 15.83 -47.90 -4.48
N SER A 21 15.12 -48.72 -3.69
CA SER A 21 13.74 -48.39 -3.26
C SER A 21 13.66 -47.52 -1.98
N ASP A 22 14.69 -47.50 -1.16
CA ASP A 22 14.64 -46.82 0.15
C ASP A 22 14.96 -45.32 0.06
N ASP A 23 15.79 -44.90 -0.91
CA ASP A 23 16.10 -43.49 -1.15
C ASP A 23 14.90 -42.71 -1.70
N ASP A 24 14.14 -43.34 -2.61
CA ASP A 24 12.90 -42.78 -3.19
C ASP A 24 11.82 -42.55 -2.11
N LEU A 25 11.74 -43.47 -1.13
CA LEU A 25 10.82 -43.34 0.00
C LEU A 25 11.26 -42.23 0.96
N ARG A 26 12.57 -42.07 1.19
CA ARG A 26 13.14 -40.99 1.99
C ARG A 26 12.90 -39.63 1.38
N GLU A 27 13.08 -39.50 0.07
CA GLU A 27 12.82 -38.27 -0.67
C GLU A 27 11.34 -37.89 -0.59
N ARG A 28 10.44 -38.85 -0.83
CA ARG A 28 9.00 -38.66 -0.69
C ARG A 28 8.59 -38.25 0.73
N LEU A 29 9.20 -38.85 1.75
CA LEU A 29 8.92 -38.52 3.15
C LEU A 29 9.45 -37.13 3.52
N MET A 30 10.61 -36.71 2.99
CA MET A 30 11.14 -35.36 3.17
C MET A 30 10.26 -34.31 2.48
N ILE A 31 9.78 -34.58 1.27
CA ILE A 31 8.85 -33.71 0.55
C ILE A 31 7.51 -33.61 1.30
N ALA A 32 6.95 -34.74 1.75
CA ALA A 32 5.72 -34.76 2.55
C ALA A 32 5.89 -34.02 3.89
N ASN A 33 7.01 -34.21 4.59
CA ASN A 33 7.32 -33.48 5.81
C ASN A 33 7.53 -31.99 5.57
N PHE A 34 8.15 -31.61 4.45
CA PHE A 34 8.26 -30.22 4.04
C PHE A 34 6.87 -29.62 3.84
N PHE A 35 5.96 -30.28 3.11
CA PHE A 35 4.60 -29.78 2.92
C PHE A 35 3.72 -29.82 4.18
N ILE A 36 3.92 -30.76 5.09
CA ILE A 36 3.18 -30.83 6.36
C ILE A 36 3.69 -29.77 7.34
N LEU A 37 5.00 -29.57 7.44
CA LEU A 37 5.61 -28.50 8.24
C LEU A 37 5.29 -27.13 7.63
N ASP A 38 5.34 -26.98 6.31
CA ASP A 38 4.99 -25.75 5.60
C ASP A 38 3.47 -25.48 5.66
N GLY A 39 2.64 -26.52 5.58
CA GLY A 39 1.18 -26.46 5.77
C GLY A 39 0.78 -26.03 7.19
N ARG A 40 1.55 -26.44 8.21
CA ARG A 40 1.44 -25.92 9.59
C ARG A 40 1.99 -24.49 9.73
N ARG A 41 3.01 -24.09 8.96
CA ARG A 41 3.50 -22.70 8.88
C ARG A 41 2.53 -21.75 8.17
N ARG A 42 1.67 -22.23 7.27
CA ARG A 42 0.71 -21.39 6.53
C ARG A 42 -0.51 -20.95 7.35
N ARG A 43 -0.93 -21.71 8.39
CA ARG A 43 -2.01 -21.28 9.30
C ARG A 43 -1.54 -20.31 10.38
N HIS A 44 -0.23 -20.24 10.60
CA HIS A 44 0.41 -19.35 11.57
C HIS A 44 1.55 -18.55 10.93
N ARG A 45 1.35 -18.06 9.69
CA ARG A 45 1.89 -16.75 9.34
C ARG A 45 1.14 -15.76 10.20
N ARG A 46 1.49 -15.71 11.50
CA ARG A 46 1.52 -14.47 12.26
C ARG A 46 2.07 -13.48 11.25
N ARG A 47 1.25 -12.53 10.83
CA ARG A 47 1.73 -11.37 10.08
C ARG A 47 2.83 -10.84 10.96
N LEU A 48 4.08 -11.25 10.70
CA LEU A 48 5.24 -10.64 11.30
C LEU A 48 5.02 -9.21 10.87
N ARG A 49 4.64 -8.37 11.82
CA ARG A 49 4.75 -6.93 11.65
C ARG A 49 6.18 -6.81 11.16
N MET A 50 6.37 -6.37 9.91
CA MET A 50 7.64 -5.79 9.55
C MET A 50 7.81 -4.70 10.61
N TRP A 51 8.58 -5.02 11.65
CA TRP A 51 8.89 -4.06 12.68
C TRP A 51 9.67 -2.96 11.97
N PRO A 52 9.34 -1.69 12.23
CA PRO A 52 9.77 -0.61 11.37
C PRO A 52 11.29 -0.50 11.44
N VAL A 53 11.99 -0.58 10.31
CA VAL A 53 13.43 -0.23 10.21
C VAL A 53 13.59 1.31 10.24
N GLY A 54 12.66 2.02 10.88
CA GLY A 54 12.49 3.45 10.76
C GLY A 54 11.46 4.03 11.72
N LEU A 55 11.13 5.28 11.48
CA LEU A 55 10.21 6.07 12.28
C LEU A 55 8.76 5.59 12.11
N SER A 56 7.96 5.70 13.17
CA SER A 56 6.50 5.58 13.04
C SER A 56 5.99 6.57 11.99
N GLY A 57 4.91 6.24 11.29
CA GLY A 57 4.28 7.17 10.34
C GLY A 57 3.94 8.52 10.96
N ALA A 58 3.50 8.55 12.23
CA ALA A 58 3.27 9.79 12.97
C ALA A 58 4.57 10.58 13.24
N ASP A 59 5.64 9.91 13.65
CA ASP A 59 6.94 10.54 13.92
C ASP A 59 7.58 11.09 12.64
N TYR A 60 7.43 10.38 11.52
CA TYR A 60 7.86 10.85 10.20
C TYR A 60 7.17 12.16 9.84
N ILE A 61 5.86 12.25 10.05
CA ILE A 61 5.10 13.48 9.77
C ILE A 61 5.58 14.63 10.66
N GLN A 62 5.76 14.39 11.95
CA GLN A 62 6.28 15.41 12.87
C GLN A 62 7.66 15.90 12.44
N GLN A 63 8.55 15.01 11.98
CA GLN A 63 9.85 15.42 11.46
C GLN A 63 9.77 16.22 10.16
N VAL A 64 8.80 15.95 9.29
CA VAL A 64 8.63 16.72 8.05
C VAL A 64 8.05 18.10 8.36
N LEU A 65 7.08 18.20 9.26
CA LEU A 65 6.40 19.45 9.63
C LEU A 65 7.29 20.37 10.47
N ASN A 66 8.04 19.80 11.43
CA ASN A 66 8.91 20.54 12.33
C ASN A 66 10.34 20.72 11.79
N ASN A 67 10.55 20.43 10.50
CA ASN A 67 11.88 20.58 9.90
C ASN A 67 12.29 22.06 9.87
N PRO A 68 13.51 22.42 10.32
CA PRO A 68 14.00 23.80 10.25
C PRO A 68 14.02 24.37 8.83
N ASN A 69 14.15 23.51 7.81
CA ASN A 69 14.07 23.91 6.43
C ASN A 69 12.60 24.00 5.96
N PRO A 70 12.07 25.21 5.71
CA PRO A 70 10.66 25.38 5.32
C PRO A 70 10.32 24.76 3.95
N THR A 71 11.34 24.48 3.12
CA THR A 71 11.12 23.82 1.82
C THR A 71 10.88 22.33 1.95
N ASN A 72 11.31 21.68 3.04
CA ASN A 72 11.23 20.22 3.19
C ASN A 72 9.78 19.73 3.07
N CYS A 73 8.84 20.34 3.78
CA CYS A 73 7.43 19.98 3.68
C CYS A 73 6.90 20.11 2.24
N ARG A 74 7.29 21.17 1.53
CA ARG A 74 6.91 21.36 0.11
C ARG A 74 7.52 20.29 -0.80
N TRP A 75 8.76 19.89 -0.55
CA TRP A 75 9.40 18.79 -1.26
C TRP A 75 8.75 17.44 -0.96
N GLN A 76 8.21 17.23 0.24
CA GLN A 76 7.63 15.95 0.62
C GLN A 76 6.14 15.84 0.26
N PHE A 77 5.38 16.94 0.32
CA PHE A 77 3.90 16.95 0.23
C PHE A 77 3.34 18.00 -0.75
N ARG A 78 4.18 18.74 -1.48
CA ARG A 78 3.79 19.82 -2.42
C ARG A 78 3.11 21.05 -1.77
N VAL A 79 2.92 21.04 -0.45
CA VAL A 79 2.38 22.15 0.34
C VAL A 79 3.33 22.54 1.48
N GLY A 80 3.24 23.78 1.96
CA GLY A 80 3.97 24.23 3.15
C GLY A 80 3.38 23.63 4.45
N PRO A 81 4.13 23.66 5.57
CA PRO A 81 3.70 23.01 6.81
C PRO A 81 2.41 23.62 7.38
N SER A 82 2.26 24.95 7.35
CA SER A 82 1.04 25.62 7.80
C SER A 82 -0.19 25.26 6.97
N VAL A 83 -0.03 25.13 5.65
CA VAL A 83 -1.12 24.72 4.75
C VAL A 83 -1.48 23.25 4.97
N PHE A 84 -0.48 22.41 5.23
CA PHE A 84 -0.69 21.00 5.55
C PHE A 84 -1.52 20.85 6.83
N GLN A 85 -1.18 21.56 7.89
CA GLN A 85 -1.93 21.55 9.16
C GLN A 85 -3.35 22.07 8.96
N LEU A 86 -3.51 23.21 8.29
CA LEU A 86 -4.83 23.77 7.99
C LEU A 86 -5.71 22.75 7.24
N LEU A 87 -5.16 22.05 6.26
CA LEU A 87 -5.89 21.00 5.54
C LEU A 87 -6.26 19.82 6.45
N ALA A 88 -5.37 19.40 7.35
CA ALA A 88 -5.68 18.34 8.31
C ALA A 88 -6.85 18.72 9.23
N ASP A 89 -6.83 19.96 9.75
CA ASP A 89 -7.89 20.50 10.60
C ASP A 89 -9.21 20.61 9.83
N THR A 90 -9.19 21.16 8.61
CA THR A 90 -10.39 21.28 7.77
C THR A 90 -11.00 19.90 7.43
N LEU A 91 -10.18 18.88 7.18
CA LEU A 91 -10.67 17.52 6.91
C LEU A 91 -11.31 16.88 8.15
N LEU A 92 -10.81 17.21 9.34
CA LEU A 92 -11.36 16.73 10.60
C LEU A 92 -12.69 17.43 10.94
N GLU A 93 -12.75 18.75 10.77
CA GLU A 93 -13.91 19.57 11.13
C GLU A 93 -15.03 19.51 10.08
N GLU A 94 -14.71 19.73 8.81
CA GLU A 94 -15.69 19.86 7.73
C GLU A 94 -15.80 18.59 6.88
N GLY A 95 -14.70 17.86 6.71
CA GLY A 95 -14.62 16.67 5.85
C GLY A 95 -15.27 15.42 6.41
N ARG A 96 -15.71 15.44 7.68
CA ARG A 96 -16.23 14.28 8.43
C ARG A 96 -15.27 13.10 8.42
N TYR A 97 -13.97 13.36 8.35
CA TYR A 97 -12.96 12.30 8.34
C TYR A 97 -13.04 11.49 9.64
N GLN A 98 -13.21 10.17 9.51
CA GLN A 98 -13.19 9.26 10.65
C GLN A 98 -11.80 8.63 10.79
N PRO A 99 -11.06 8.96 11.87
CA PRO A 99 -9.72 8.43 12.11
C PRO A 99 -9.70 6.90 12.06
N THR A 100 -8.71 6.35 11.38
CA THR A 100 -8.44 4.91 11.43
C THR A 100 -7.68 4.61 12.72
N SER A 101 -8.08 3.59 13.47
CA SER A 101 -7.44 3.24 14.75
C SER A 101 -5.92 3.13 14.61
N GLY A 102 -5.21 3.90 15.43
CA GLY A 102 -3.75 3.93 15.46
C GLY A 102 -3.08 4.68 14.30
N VAL A 103 -3.80 5.44 13.49
CA VAL A 103 -3.27 6.33 12.43
C VAL A 103 -3.79 7.75 12.65
N THR A 104 -2.89 8.73 12.71
CA THR A 104 -3.24 10.14 12.88
C THR A 104 -3.84 10.72 11.59
N VAL A 105 -4.56 11.84 11.68
CA VAL A 105 -5.14 12.51 10.50
C VAL A 105 -4.01 12.95 9.57
N GLU A 106 -2.95 13.50 10.15
CA GLU A 106 -1.77 14.00 9.46
C GLU A 106 -0.99 12.87 8.80
N GLU A 107 -0.90 11.69 9.42
CA GLU A 107 -0.34 10.48 8.80
C GLU A 107 -1.14 10.04 7.58
N ALA A 108 -2.47 9.99 7.69
CA ALA A 108 -3.34 9.64 6.56
C ALA A 108 -3.27 10.69 5.43
N LEU A 109 -3.29 11.97 5.78
CA LEU A 109 -3.13 13.07 4.83
C LEU A 109 -1.77 13.03 4.15
N GLY A 110 -0.71 12.72 4.90
CA GLY A 110 0.65 12.56 4.37
C GLY A 110 0.73 11.41 3.35
N MET A 111 0.08 10.27 3.61
CA MET A 111 -0.03 9.18 2.64
C MET A 111 -0.75 9.65 1.37
N PHE A 112 -1.89 10.32 1.51
CA PHE A 112 -2.66 10.83 0.37
C PHE A 112 -1.84 11.83 -0.48
N MET A 113 -1.20 12.81 0.17
CA MET A 113 -0.35 13.81 -0.49
C MET A 113 0.81 13.18 -1.26
N LYS A 114 1.38 12.08 -0.73
CA LYS A 114 2.42 11.31 -1.44
C LYS A 114 1.88 10.64 -2.71
N VAL A 115 0.67 10.07 -2.67
CA VAL A 115 0.03 9.51 -3.86
C VAL A 115 -0.19 10.58 -4.92
N ILE A 116 -0.86 11.69 -4.59
CA ILE A 116 -1.23 12.70 -5.58
C ILE A 116 -0.05 13.55 -6.05
N GLY A 117 0.94 13.77 -5.20
CA GLY A 117 2.08 14.65 -5.50
C GLY A 117 3.23 13.98 -6.25
N PHE A 118 3.34 12.65 -6.16
CA PHE A 118 4.48 11.89 -6.68
C PHE A 118 4.10 10.57 -7.37
N GLY A 119 2.83 10.16 -7.36
CA GLY A 119 2.43 8.86 -7.89
C GLY A 119 2.99 7.69 -7.09
N THR A 120 3.24 7.87 -5.79
CA THR A 120 3.84 6.85 -4.93
C THR A 120 2.94 5.61 -4.84
N THR A 121 3.53 4.42 -4.92
CA THR A 121 2.77 3.18 -4.84
C THR A 121 2.30 2.90 -3.41
N GLN A 122 1.20 2.15 -3.27
CA GLN A 122 0.69 1.72 -1.97
C GLN A 122 1.74 0.90 -1.17
N ARG A 123 2.64 0.19 -1.87
CA ARG A 123 3.72 -0.59 -1.25
C ARG A 123 4.81 0.31 -0.67
N ASP A 124 5.21 1.35 -1.37
CA ASP A 124 6.21 2.31 -0.88
C ASP A 124 5.67 3.10 0.32
N LEU A 125 4.37 3.41 0.32
CA LEU A 125 3.71 4.02 1.47
C LEU A 125 3.64 3.07 2.67
N ALA A 126 3.30 1.81 2.44
CA ALA A 126 3.26 0.80 3.49
C ALA A 126 4.63 0.63 4.15
N ASP A 127 5.70 0.65 3.35
CA ASP A 127 7.08 0.62 3.84
C ASP A 127 7.42 1.91 4.62
N ARG A 128 7.24 3.09 4.03
CA ARG A 128 7.57 4.40 4.64
C ARG A 128 6.86 4.64 5.97
N PHE A 129 5.55 4.40 6.00
CA PHE A 129 4.72 4.68 7.17
C PHE A 129 4.61 3.46 8.10
N CYS A 130 5.24 2.34 7.72
CA CYS A 130 5.23 1.09 8.46
C CYS A 130 3.80 0.60 8.77
N ARG A 131 2.94 0.66 7.76
CA ARG A 131 1.52 0.27 7.82
C ARG A 131 1.23 -0.90 6.89
N SER A 132 0.17 -1.64 7.20
CA SER A 132 -0.31 -2.66 6.28
C SER A 132 -0.88 -2.02 5.01
N LEU A 133 -0.78 -2.70 3.86
CA LEU A 133 -1.38 -2.23 2.60
C LEU A 133 -2.88 -1.92 2.75
N GLN A 134 -3.60 -2.71 3.54
CA GLN A 134 -5.02 -2.47 3.82
C GLN A 134 -5.23 -1.16 4.59
N THR A 135 -4.36 -0.85 5.55
CA THR A 135 -4.40 0.40 6.30
C THR A 135 -4.12 1.59 5.38
N VAL A 136 -3.08 1.51 4.55
CA VAL A 136 -2.75 2.58 3.60
C VAL A 136 -3.91 2.82 2.63
N TRP A 137 -4.44 1.75 2.03
CA TRP A 137 -5.60 1.82 1.14
C TRP A 137 -6.78 2.50 1.84
N SER A 138 -7.15 2.04 3.05
CA SER A 138 -8.26 2.62 3.79
C SER A 138 -8.05 4.10 4.12
N CYS A 139 -6.85 4.49 4.56
CA CYS A 139 -6.54 5.88 4.88
C CYS A 139 -6.60 6.78 3.64
N VAL A 140 -5.99 6.37 2.53
CA VAL A 140 -6.00 7.14 1.28
C VAL A 140 -7.42 7.33 0.75
N HIS A 141 -8.25 6.28 0.77
CA HIS A 141 -9.64 6.38 0.32
C HIS A 141 -10.49 7.25 1.25
N LYS A 142 -10.35 7.11 2.57
CA LYS A 142 -11.07 7.97 3.53
C LYS A 142 -10.70 9.44 3.39
N ILE A 143 -9.42 9.75 3.18
CA ILE A 143 -8.98 11.13 2.94
C ILE A 143 -9.53 11.63 1.60
N LEU A 144 -9.52 10.81 0.55
CA LEU A 144 -10.12 11.19 -0.74
C LEU A 144 -11.62 11.54 -0.57
N ASP A 145 -12.39 10.71 0.12
CA ASP A 145 -13.80 10.96 0.38
C ASP A 145 -14.01 12.26 1.18
N ALA A 146 -13.19 12.49 2.21
CA ALA A 146 -13.22 13.73 2.99
C ALA A 146 -12.85 14.95 2.14
N VAL A 147 -11.85 14.86 1.27
CA VAL A 147 -11.47 15.93 0.33
C VAL A 147 -12.59 16.22 -0.65
N LEU A 148 -13.26 15.19 -1.19
CA LEU A 148 -14.41 15.38 -2.08
C LEU A 148 -15.57 16.06 -1.35
N ASN A 149 -15.78 15.72 -0.07
CA ASN A 149 -16.77 16.38 0.77
C ASN A 149 -16.42 17.84 1.03
N VAL A 150 -15.17 18.21 1.27
CA VAL A 150 -14.79 19.62 1.49
C VAL A 150 -14.65 20.38 0.16
N GLY A 151 -14.47 19.67 -0.96
CA GLY A 151 -14.19 20.26 -2.27
C GLY A 151 -15.21 21.30 -2.73
N HIS A 152 -16.50 21.12 -2.43
CA HIS A 152 -17.54 22.09 -2.77
C HIS A 152 -17.46 23.40 -1.94
N ILE A 153 -16.82 23.35 -0.78
CA ILE A 153 -16.58 24.52 0.09
C ILE A 153 -15.34 25.27 -0.41
N ILE A 154 -14.25 24.54 -0.69
CA ILE A 154 -12.97 25.12 -1.12
C ILE A 154 -13.02 25.65 -2.55
N ILE A 155 -13.59 24.89 -3.48
CA ILE A 155 -13.59 25.16 -4.94
C ILE A 155 -14.86 25.91 -5.34
N ARG A 156 -15.40 26.76 -4.46
CA ARG A 156 -16.55 27.60 -4.79
C ARG A 156 -16.11 28.86 -5.53
N PRO A 157 -16.76 29.24 -6.65
CA PRO A 157 -16.51 30.52 -7.31
C PRO A 157 -16.79 31.66 -6.33
N ARG A 158 -15.77 32.51 -6.08
CA ARG A 158 -15.91 33.70 -5.22
C ARG A 158 -16.61 34.87 -5.89
N HIS A 159 -16.70 34.84 -7.22
CA HIS A 159 -17.40 35.84 -8.02
C HIS A 159 -18.81 35.35 -8.36
N THR A 160 -19.74 36.30 -8.54
CA THR A 160 -21.08 36.04 -9.08
C THR A 160 -20.97 35.16 -10.31
N ILE A 161 -21.60 33.99 -10.24
CA ILE A 161 -21.72 33.05 -11.35
C ILE A 161 -22.23 33.83 -12.57
N GLY A 162 -21.54 33.71 -13.71
CA GLY A 162 -21.87 34.46 -14.93
C GLY A 162 -21.06 35.73 -15.20
N VAL A 163 -20.24 36.23 -14.26
CA VAL A 163 -19.39 37.42 -14.48
C VAL A 163 -17.96 37.01 -14.84
N VAL A 164 -17.55 37.34 -16.07
CA VAL A 164 -16.18 37.18 -16.56
C VAL A 164 -15.30 38.28 -15.94
N HIS A 165 -14.10 37.93 -15.50
CA HIS A 165 -13.14 38.91 -14.98
C HIS A 165 -12.88 40.03 -16.03
N PRO A 166 -12.79 41.32 -15.65
CA PRO A 166 -12.65 42.44 -16.60
C PRO A 166 -11.47 42.31 -17.56
N HIS A 167 -10.38 41.67 -17.13
CA HIS A 167 -9.21 41.42 -17.97
C HIS A 167 -9.43 40.38 -19.10
N ILE A 168 -10.42 39.51 -18.93
CA ILE A 168 -10.83 38.51 -19.91
C ILE A 168 -12.00 39.04 -20.75
N SER A 169 -12.89 39.81 -20.13
CA SER A 169 -14.03 40.44 -20.80
C SER A 169 -13.54 41.40 -21.88
N GLY A 170 -13.93 41.13 -23.13
CA GLY A 170 -13.52 41.95 -24.28
C GLY A 170 -12.13 41.61 -24.86
N ASN A 171 -11.40 40.63 -24.31
CA ASN A 171 -10.19 40.13 -24.96
C ASN A 171 -10.56 39.13 -26.07
N PRO A 172 -10.30 39.43 -27.36
CA PRO A 172 -10.75 38.58 -28.47
C PRO A 172 -10.17 37.16 -28.44
N LYS A 173 -9.03 36.94 -27.76
CA LYS A 173 -8.40 35.62 -27.62
C LYS A 173 -9.08 34.75 -26.56
N TYR A 174 -9.50 35.35 -25.44
CA TYR A 174 -9.97 34.61 -24.27
C TYR A 174 -11.50 34.67 -24.11
N ASP A 175 -12.11 35.82 -24.38
CA ASP A 175 -13.53 36.08 -24.21
C ASP A 175 -14.47 35.03 -24.87
N PRO A 176 -14.20 34.52 -26.09
CA PRO A 176 -15.05 33.48 -26.71
C PRO A 176 -15.16 32.19 -25.90
N TRP A 177 -14.13 31.83 -25.11
CA TRP A 177 -14.12 30.61 -24.30
C TRP A 177 -15.02 30.71 -23.06
N PHE A 178 -15.18 31.93 -22.53
CA PHE A 178 -15.92 32.18 -21.28
C PHE A 178 -17.35 32.67 -21.53
N ARG A 179 -17.63 33.26 -22.70
CA ARG A 179 -18.96 33.71 -23.11
C ARG A 179 -19.90 32.50 -23.29
N GLY A 180 -20.95 32.40 -22.48
CA GLY A 180 -22.00 31.36 -22.58
C GLY A 180 -21.80 30.11 -21.70
N HIS A 181 -20.58 29.79 -21.27
CA HIS A 181 -20.31 28.61 -20.42
C HIS A 181 -20.47 28.89 -18.92
N LEU A 182 -20.35 30.15 -18.48
CA LEU A 182 -20.50 30.52 -17.08
C LEU A 182 -21.96 30.51 -16.58
N ARG A 183 -22.95 30.53 -17.48
CA ARG A 183 -24.38 30.44 -17.11
C ARG A 183 -24.85 29.02 -16.78
N LYS A 184 -24.08 27.99 -17.16
CA LYS A 184 -24.43 26.59 -16.91
C LYS A 184 -24.15 26.11 -15.47
N LEU A 185 -23.55 26.97 -14.63
CA LEU A 185 -23.27 26.69 -13.22
C LEU A 185 -24.41 27.14 -12.28
N GLU A 186 -25.55 27.57 -12.82
CA GLU A 186 -26.77 27.94 -12.05
C GLU A 186 -27.70 26.75 -11.76
N MET A 187 -27.35 25.51 -12.14
CA MET A 187 -28.10 24.28 -11.81
C MET A 187 -27.30 23.39 -10.88
#